data_AF-F4RCP4-F1
#
_entry.id   AF-F4RCP4-F1
#
_cell.length_a   1.000
_cell.length_b   1.000
_cell.length_c   1.000
_cell.angle_alpha   90.00
_cell.angle_beta   90.00
_cell.angle_gamma   90.00
#
_symmetry.space_group_name_H-M   'P 1'
#
loop_
_entity.id
_entity.type
_entity.pdbx_description
1 polymer ?
#
loop_
_entity_poly.entity_id
_entity_poly.type
_entity_poly.pdbx_seq_one_letter_code
_entity_poly.pdbx_strand_id
1 'polypeptide(L)'
;MAINKAKRARREREEVKINLIKSQELEETTPPVPTTLTLTTPAIPAIPATKPPKTERQMEDINHRYLELDNSHQAANAYHELHPGSIKEIINRSHQLEELREFNFLRKKLELESSKTASIPASIETAMCSMRRQQNSDPDWEGAGVHHARKIRQLAAFVILHQRLPEENHGKLTVHSCMLDNMGFLKAITDWIATVRVGKVMFSLL
;
A
#
# COMPACT_ATOMS: atom_id res chain seq x y z
N MET A 1 44.22 -31.15 -32.88
CA MET A 1 44.05 -29.75 -32.42
C MET A 1 43.67 -29.61 -30.93
N ALA A 2 43.99 -30.56 -30.03
CA ALA A 2 43.59 -30.48 -28.61
C ALA A 2 44.70 -29.97 -27.65
N ILE A 3 45.97 -29.94 -28.09
CA ILE A 3 47.12 -29.68 -27.21
C ILE A 3 47.33 -28.17 -26.93
N ASN A 4 46.85 -27.28 -27.81
CA ASN A 4 47.08 -25.84 -27.68
C ASN A 4 46.12 -25.13 -26.71
N LYS A 5 44.98 -25.75 -26.35
CA LYS A 5 44.00 -25.13 -25.43
C LYS A 5 44.39 -25.27 -23.96
N ALA A 6 45.06 -26.37 -23.59
CA ALA A 6 45.47 -26.65 -22.22
C ALA A 6 46.67 -25.81 -21.73
N LYS A 7 47.58 -25.40 -22.63
CA LYS A 7 48.72 -24.54 -22.26
C LYS A 7 48.33 -23.08 -21.96
N ARG A 8 47.23 -22.58 -22.54
CA ARG A 8 46.75 -21.21 -22.33
C ARG A 8 46.09 -21.05 -20.94
N ALA A 9 45.31 -22.03 -20.52
CA ALA A 9 44.63 -22.03 -19.22
C ALA A 9 45.58 -22.14 -18.01
N ARG A 10 46.82 -22.63 -18.19
CA ARG A 10 47.81 -22.73 -17.10
C ARG A 10 48.55 -21.41 -16.85
N ARG A 11 48.79 -20.59 -17.88
CA ARG A 11 49.45 -19.28 -17.74
C ARG A 11 48.55 -18.24 -17.07
N GLU A 12 47.26 -18.24 -17.37
CA GLU A 12 46.31 -17.28 -16.78
C GLU A 12 46.07 -17.53 -15.27
N ARG A 13 46.30 -18.75 -14.77
CA ARG A 13 46.20 -19.06 -13.33
C ARG A 13 47.46 -18.72 -12.52
N GLU A 14 48.61 -18.57 -13.16
CA GLU A 14 49.87 -18.19 -12.48
C GLU A 14 49.99 -16.67 -12.32
N GLU A 15 49.52 -15.87 -13.28
CA GLU A 15 49.57 -14.40 -13.21
C GLU A 15 48.67 -13.83 -12.09
N VAL A 16 47.54 -14.49 -11.81
CA VAL A 16 46.63 -14.09 -10.71
C VAL A 16 47.23 -14.37 -9.33
N LYS A 17 48.09 -15.38 -9.18
CA LYS A 17 48.76 -15.67 -7.90
C LYS A 17 49.91 -14.69 -7.60
N ILE A 18 50.63 -14.22 -8.61
CA ILE A 18 51.78 -13.32 -8.42
C ILE A 18 51.31 -11.91 -8.01
N ASN A 19 50.18 -11.43 -8.54
CA ASN A 19 49.64 -10.12 -8.18
C ASN A 19 48.99 -10.08 -6.79
N LEU A 20 48.59 -11.24 -6.24
CA LEU A 20 48.03 -11.31 -4.88
C LEU A 20 49.11 -11.30 -3.80
N ILE A 21 50.31 -11.82 -4.11
CA ILE A 21 51.44 -11.90 -3.16
C ILE A 21 52.19 -10.56 -3.06
N LYS A 22 52.21 -9.75 -4.14
CA LYS A 22 52.96 -8.48 -4.19
C LYS A 22 52.34 -7.31 -3.43
N SER A 23 51.12 -7.45 -2.91
CA SER A 23 50.43 -6.39 -2.17
C SER A 23 50.30 -6.65 -0.67
N GLN A 24 50.85 -7.77 -0.17
CA GLN A 24 50.79 -8.14 1.25
C GLN A 24 52.12 -8.06 2.01
N GLU A 25 53.24 -7.72 1.36
CA GLU A 25 54.52 -7.53 2.04
C GLU A 25 55.10 -6.14 1.72
N LEU A 26 54.82 -5.16 2.59
CA LEU A 26 55.81 -4.14 2.99
C LEU A 26 55.25 -3.34 4.19
N GLU A 27 55.51 -3.83 5.40
CA GLU A 27 55.50 -3.03 6.62
C GLU A 27 56.94 -2.60 7.01
N GLU A 28 57.01 -1.43 7.67
CA GLU A 28 58.03 -0.95 8.63
C GLU A 28 59.46 -0.55 8.18
N THR A 29 59.81 0.74 8.35
CA THR A 29 60.70 1.26 9.43
C THR A 29 61.00 2.79 9.28
N THR A 30 60.95 3.52 10.40
CA THR A 30 61.06 4.99 10.66
C THR A 30 62.50 5.48 11.03
N PRO A 31 62.79 6.78 11.41
CA PRO A 31 62.59 8.14 10.84
C PRO A 31 63.89 9.04 10.93
N PRO A 32 63.92 10.42 10.80
CA PRO A 32 63.34 11.42 11.75
C PRO A 32 62.69 12.70 11.12
N VAL A 33 62.08 13.51 12.01
CA VAL A 33 61.06 14.63 11.94
C VAL A 33 61.77 16.02 11.73
N PRO A 34 61.17 17.25 11.58
CA PRO A 34 59.79 17.67 11.89
C PRO A 34 59.07 18.75 11.01
N THR A 35 57.75 18.60 10.82
CA THR A 35 56.83 19.76 10.61
C THR A 35 55.46 19.49 11.21
N THR A 36 55.05 20.36 12.14
CA THR A 36 53.76 20.44 12.82
C THR A 36 52.60 20.72 11.85
N LEU A 37 51.60 19.83 11.75
CA LEU A 37 50.22 20.18 11.32
C LEU A 37 49.18 19.26 12.01
N THR A 38 48.30 19.89 12.77
CA THR A 38 46.98 19.52 13.30
C THR A 38 46.42 18.11 13.06
N LEU A 39 46.08 17.42 14.17
CA LEU A 39 45.23 16.22 14.20
C LEU A 39 43.80 16.56 13.73
N THR A 40 43.42 16.06 12.56
CA THR A 40 42.01 15.88 12.19
C THR A 40 41.81 14.39 11.94
N THR A 41 41.17 13.70 12.88
CA THR A 41 40.81 12.28 12.74
C THR A 41 39.87 12.12 11.54
N PRO A 42 40.18 11.27 10.53
CA PRO A 42 39.20 10.97 9.49
C PRO A 42 38.04 10.19 10.11
N ALA A 43 36.84 10.77 10.04
CA ALA A 43 35.62 10.10 10.44
C ALA A 43 35.41 8.85 9.57
N ILE A 44 35.49 7.67 10.20
CA ILE A 44 35.07 6.42 9.60
C ILE A 44 33.56 6.56 9.28
N PRO A 45 33.10 6.35 8.04
CA PRO A 45 31.67 6.34 7.76
C PRO A 45 31.03 5.23 8.58
N ALA A 46 30.14 5.60 9.49
CA ALA A 46 29.42 4.66 10.34
C ALA A 46 28.69 3.65 9.45
N ILE A 47 29.06 2.37 9.57
CA ILE A 47 28.30 1.27 9.00
C ILE A 47 26.87 1.40 9.55
N PRO A 48 25.84 1.52 8.71
CA PRO A 48 24.47 1.61 9.20
C PRO A 48 24.17 0.37 10.03
N ALA A 49 23.77 0.56 11.28
CA ALA A 49 23.48 -0.52 12.20
C ALA A 49 22.50 -1.51 11.55
N THR A 50 22.97 -2.73 11.30
CA THR A 50 22.11 -3.83 10.86
C THR A 50 21.10 -4.09 11.96
N LYS A 51 19.81 -3.92 11.63
CA LYS A 51 18.72 -4.18 12.58
C LYS A 51 18.83 -5.63 13.07
N PRO A 52 18.55 -5.89 14.36
CA PRO A 52 18.59 -7.24 14.88
C PRO A 52 17.64 -8.14 14.10
N PRO A 53 18.03 -9.38 13.80
CA PRO A 53 17.16 -10.34 13.11
C PRO A 53 15.89 -10.59 13.93
N LYS A 54 14.78 -10.82 13.23
CA LYS A 54 13.50 -11.12 13.88
C LYS A 54 13.58 -12.44 14.65
N THR A 55 12.91 -12.47 15.79
CA THR A 55 12.76 -13.72 16.55
C THR A 55 11.83 -14.68 15.81
N GLU A 56 12.01 -15.99 16.01
CA GLU A 56 11.16 -17.04 15.46
C GLU A 56 9.66 -16.78 15.70
N ARG A 57 9.29 -16.43 16.94
CA ARG A 57 7.91 -16.06 17.30
C ARG A 57 7.35 -14.90 16.47
N GLN A 58 8.18 -13.90 16.16
CA GLN A 58 7.75 -12.78 15.31
C GLN A 58 7.55 -13.23 13.87
N MET A 59 8.38 -14.16 13.39
CA MET A 59 8.27 -14.74 12.06
C MET A 59 6.98 -15.56 11.92
N GLU A 60 6.67 -16.38 12.92
CA GLU A 60 5.44 -17.17 13.00
C GLU A 60 4.20 -16.28 13.00
N ASP A 61 4.20 -15.21 13.79
CA ASP A 61 3.10 -14.24 13.88
C ASP A 61 2.87 -13.49 12.55
N ILE A 62 3.95 -13.10 11.86
CA ILE A 62 3.87 -12.51 10.51
C ILE A 62 3.29 -13.51 9.51
N ASN A 63 3.74 -14.77 9.55
CA ASN A 63 3.23 -15.82 8.68
C ASN A 63 1.75 -16.13 8.97
N HIS A 64 1.36 -16.16 10.25
CA HIS A 64 -0.02 -16.36 10.65
C HIS A 64 -0.93 -15.26 10.08
N ARG A 65 -0.59 -13.98 10.28
CA ARG A 65 -1.36 -12.85 9.71
C ARG A 65 -1.42 -12.88 8.19
N TYR A 66 -0.35 -13.32 7.54
CA TYR A 66 -0.33 -13.47 6.08
C TYR A 66 -1.32 -14.55 5.63
N LEU A 67 -1.28 -15.73 6.26
CA LEU A 67 -2.15 -16.85 5.93
C LEU A 67 -3.62 -16.55 6.24
N GLU A 68 -3.91 -15.86 7.34
CA GLU A 68 -5.28 -15.46 7.69
C GLU A 68 -5.94 -14.63 6.59
N LEU A 69 -5.24 -13.61 6.09
CA LEU A 69 -5.76 -12.77 5.00
C LEU A 69 -5.77 -13.52 3.65
N ASP A 70 -4.80 -14.39 3.40
CA ASP A 70 -4.74 -15.20 2.18
C ASP A 70 -5.90 -16.20 2.09
N ASN A 71 -6.19 -16.90 3.20
CA ASN A 71 -7.33 -17.81 3.30
C ASN A 71 -8.66 -17.04 3.14
N SER A 72 -8.77 -15.86 3.74
CA SER A 72 -9.96 -15.02 3.62
C SER A 72 -10.15 -14.47 2.20
N HIS A 73 -9.05 -14.16 1.50
CA HIS A 73 -9.04 -13.78 0.08
C HIS A 73 -9.54 -14.93 -0.80
N GLN A 74 -9.02 -16.15 -0.60
CA GLN A 74 -9.46 -17.34 -1.33
C GLN A 74 -10.95 -17.63 -1.10
N ALA A 75 -11.42 -17.52 0.15
CA ALA A 75 -12.84 -17.68 0.48
C ALA A 75 -13.71 -16.62 -0.20
N ALA A 76 -13.26 -15.36 -0.21
CA ALA A 76 -13.96 -14.29 -0.92
C ALA A 76 -14.01 -14.53 -2.43
N ASN A 77 -12.94 -15.02 -3.04
CA ASN A 77 -12.92 -15.38 -4.45
C ASN A 77 -13.93 -16.50 -4.75
N ALA A 78 -13.91 -17.59 -3.96
CA ALA A 78 -14.84 -18.70 -4.10
C ALA A 78 -16.31 -18.26 -3.93
N TYR A 79 -16.59 -17.36 -2.97
CA TYR A 79 -17.93 -16.79 -2.81
C TYR A 79 -18.43 -16.09 -4.07
N HIS A 80 -17.57 -15.30 -4.73
CA HIS A 80 -17.95 -14.54 -5.94
C HIS A 80 -18.00 -15.39 -7.21
N GLU A 81 -17.27 -16.50 -7.26
CA GLU A 81 -17.44 -17.52 -8.31
C GLU A 81 -18.83 -18.15 -8.27
N LEU A 82 -19.37 -18.36 -7.06
CA LEU A 82 -20.73 -18.88 -6.87
C LEU A 82 -21.84 -17.83 -7.03
N HIS A 83 -21.51 -16.55 -6.88
CA HIS A 83 -22.45 -15.42 -6.96
C HIS A 83 -22.01 -14.40 -8.03
N PRO A 84 -22.08 -14.79 -9.31
CA PRO A 84 -21.66 -13.92 -10.40
C PRO A 84 -22.56 -12.67 -10.45
N GLY A 85 -21.92 -11.50 -10.38
CA GLY A 85 -22.57 -10.21 -10.57
C GLY A 85 -22.66 -9.81 -12.04
N SER A 86 -22.97 -8.55 -12.29
CA SER A 86 -22.82 -7.98 -13.64
C SER A 86 -21.35 -7.99 -14.09
N ILE A 87 -21.08 -7.91 -15.40
CA ILE A 87 -19.70 -7.84 -15.94
C ILE A 87 -18.90 -6.70 -15.28
N LYS A 88 -19.53 -5.55 -15.05
CA LYS A 88 -18.93 -4.41 -14.37
C LYS A 88 -18.53 -4.75 -12.94
N GLU A 89 -19.39 -5.43 -12.20
CA GLU A 89 -19.09 -5.89 -10.84
C GLU A 89 -17.97 -6.92 -10.84
N ILE A 90 -17.94 -7.86 -11.78
CA ILE A 90 -16.89 -8.87 -11.90
C ILE A 90 -15.53 -8.18 -12.10
N ILE A 91 -15.44 -7.21 -13.01
CA ILE A 91 -14.22 -6.44 -13.25
C ILE A 91 -13.80 -5.69 -11.98
N ASN A 92 -14.72 -4.99 -11.31
CA ASN A 92 -14.41 -4.27 -10.07
C ASN A 92 -13.93 -5.20 -8.95
N ARG A 93 -14.61 -6.34 -8.75
CA ARG A 93 -14.24 -7.35 -7.76
C ARG A 93 -12.87 -7.95 -8.06
N SER A 94 -12.56 -8.25 -9.33
CA SER A 94 -11.23 -8.75 -9.72
C SER A 94 -10.12 -7.76 -9.39
N HIS A 95 -10.37 -6.46 -9.60
CA HIS A 95 -9.41 -5.41 -9.25
C HIS A 95 -9.19 -5.34 -7.74
N GLN A 96 -10.26 -5.35 -6.95
CA GLN A 96 -10.19 -5.35 -5.49
C GLN A 96 -9.46 -6.58 -4.92
N LEU A 97 -9.68 -7.77 -5.51
CA LEU A 97 -9.00 -9.00 -5.11
C LEU A 97 -7.50 -8.96 -5.44
N GLU A 98 -7.11 -8.40 -6.59
CA GLU A 98 -5.70 -8.26 -6.94
C GLU A 98 -5.00 -7.25 -6.01
N GLU A 99 -5.66 -6.14 -5.68
CA GLU A 99 -5.14 -5.18 -4.70
C GLU A 99 -4.96 -5.77 -3.31
N LEU A 100 -5.92 -6.57 -2.84
CA LEU A 100 -5.82 -7.29 -1.56
C LEU A 100 -4.63 -8.24 -1.54
N ARG A 101 -4.41 -8.97 -2.63
CA ARG A 101 -3.30 -9.91 -2.78
C ARG A 101 -1.95 -9.18 -2.73
N GLU A 102 -1.82 -8.11 -3.49
CA GLU A 102 -0.60 -7.28 -3.51
C GLU A 102 -0.34 -6.64 -2.15
N PHE A 103 -1.38 -6.13 -1.49
CA PHE A 103 -1.31 -5.61 -0.13
C PHE A 103 -0.80 -6.66 0.86
N ASN A 104 -1.33 -7.90 0.82
CA ASN A 104 -0.91 -8.96 1.74
C ASN A 104 0.56 -9.32 1.53
N PHE A 105 0.99 -9.42 0.26
CA PHE A 105 2.38 -9.66 -0.11
C PHE A 105 3.32 -8.56 0.39
N LEU A 106 3.02 -7.29 0.09
CA LEU A 106 3.84 -6.15 0.50
C LEU A 106 3.87 -6.00 2.03
N ARG A 107 2.75 -6.20 2.71
CA ARG A 107 2.68 -6.19 4.17
C ARG A 107 3.63 -7.22 4.76
N LYS A 108 3.63 -8.46 4.26
CA LYS A 108 4.56 -9.49 4.72
C LYS A 108 6.02 -9.10 4.45
N LYS A 109 6.33 -8.66 3.24
CA LYS A 109 7.69 -8.25 2.84
C LYS A 109 8.23 -7.13 3.74
N LEU A 110 7.47 -6.06 3.90
CA LEU A 110 7.85 -4.91 4.72
C LEU A 110 7.85 -5.22 6.21
N GLU A 111 6.98 -6.13 6.68
CA GLU A 111 7.10 -6.66 8.03
C GLU A 111 8.45 -7.34 8.14
N LEU A 112 8.83 -8.30 7.29
CA LEU A 112 10.13 -8.98 7.39
C LEU A 112 11.35 -8.02 7.41
N GLU A 113 11.29 -6.93 6.65
CA GLU A 113 12.36 -5.92 6.54
C GLU A 113 12.38 -4.89 7.71
N SER A 114 11.28 -4.73 8.44
CA SER A 114 11.13 -3.67 9.45
C SER A 114 10.64 -4.16 10.81
N SER A 115 10.92 -3.40 11.87
CA SER A 115 10.47 -3.69 13.24
C SER A 115 9.09 -3.11 13.57
N LYS A 116 8.45 -2.42 12.62
CA LYS A 116 7.18 -1.69 12.83
C LYS A 116 6.05 -2.33 12.03
N THR A 117 4.81 -1.99 12.39
CA THR A 117 3.60 -2.41 11.66
C THR A 117 3.66 -1.94 10.21
N ALA A 118 3.66 -2.85 9.24
CA ALA A 118 3.82 -2.50 7.84
C ALA A 118 2.49 -2.25 7.09
N SER A 119 1.35 -2.32 7.78
CA SER A 119 0.04 -2.16 7.15
C SER A 119 -0.12 -0.80 6.44
N ILE A 120 0.27 0.30 7.08
CA ILE A 120 0.18 1.64 6.46
C ILE A 120 1.09 1.76 5.24
N PRO A 121 2.42 1.55 5.34
CA PRO A 121 3.30 1.68 4.18
C PRO A 121 2.94 0.71 3.05
N ALA A 122 2.57 -0.54 3.36
CA ALA A 122 2.10 -1.50 2.36
C ALA A 122 0.86 -0.99 1.63
N SER A 123 -0.13 -0.45 2.35
CA SER A 123 -1.35 0.07 1.73
C SER A 123 -1.09 1.27 0.81
N ILE A 124 -0.12 2.13 1.16
CA ILE A 124 0.28 3.26 0.34
C ILE A 124 0.96 2.76 -0.93
N GLU A 125 1.90 1.83 -0.81
CA GLU A 125 2.62 1.27 -1.95
C GLU A 125 1.67 0.53 -2.91
N THR A 126 0.76 -0.30 -2.39
CA THR A 126 -0.28 -0.95 -3.20
C THR A 126 -1.17 0.08 -3.90
N ALA A 127 -1.60 1.12 -3.19
CA ALA A 127 -2.43 2.17 -3.78
C ALA A 127 -1.71 2.89 -4.92
N MET A 128 -0.45 3.26 -4.72
CA MET A 128 0.36 3.90 -5.75
C MET A 128 0.58 2.98 -6.96
N CYS A 129 0.86 1.69 -6.74
CA CYS A 129 1.00 0.71 -7.82
C CYS A 129 -0.31 0.55 -8.60
N SER A 130 -1.44 0.44 -7.92
CA SER A 130 -2.76 0.37 -8.53
C SER A 130 -3.06 1.59 -9.40
N MET A 131 -2.87 2.79 -8.84
CA MET A 131 -3.08 4.04 -9.57
C MET A 131 -2.19 4.20 -10.79
N ARG A 132 -0.91 3.78 -10.70
CA ARG A 132 0.00 3.76 -11.86
C ARG A 132 -0.51 2.85 -12.97
N ARG A 133 -1.13 1.71 -12.64
CA ARG A 133 -1.73 0.79 -13.61
C ARG A 133 -2.99 1.36 -14.27
N GLN A 134 -3.73 2.20 -13.55
CA GLN A 134 -4.98 2.79 -14.04
C GLN A 134 -4.80 3.99 -14.99
N GLN A 135 -3.57 4.50 -15.19
CA GLN A 135 -3.25 5.61 -16.10
C GLN A 135 -4.20 6.82 -15.94
N ASN A 136 -4.44 7.26 -14.70
CA ASN A 136 -5.20 8.49 -14.48
C ASN A 136 -4.32 9.70 -14.76
N SER A 137 -4.61 10.44 -15.83
CA SER A 137 -3.96 11.70 -16.21
C SER A 137 -4.34 12.89 -15.32
N ASP A 138 -5.08 12.66 -14.22
CA ASP A 138 -5.66 13.72 -13.40
C ASP A 138 -4.67 14.24 -12.35
N PRO A 139 -4.49 15.57 -12.23
CA PRO A 139 -3.50 16.18 -11.33
C PRO A 139 -3.83 16.06 -9.84
N ASP A 140 -5.05 15.66 -9.44
CA ASP A 140 -5.48 15.48 -8.04
C ASP A 140 -5.10 14.11 -7.42
N TRP A 141 -4.11 13.44 -8.02
CA TRP A 141 -3.73 12.05 -7.72
C TRP A 141 -3.20 11.83 -6.29
N GLU A 142 -2.56 12.83 -5.66
CA GLU A 142 -1.95 12.65 -4.33
C GLU A 142 -2.99 12.43 -3.23
N GLY A 143 -4.10 13.18 -3.25
CA GLY A 143 -5.21 13.00 -2.31
C GLY A 143 -5.96 11.70 -2.53
N ALA A 144 -6.06 11.25 -3.78
CA ALA A 144 -6.67 9.99 -4.15
C ALA A 144 -5.88 8.77 -3.59
N GLY A 145 -4.55 8.84 -3.57
CA GLY A 145 -3.70 7.74 -3.09
C GLY A 145 -3.87 7.40 -1.61
N VAL A 146 -3.93 8.41 -0.74
CA VAL A 146 -4.13 8.21 0.71
C VAL A 146 -5.51 7.64 1.01
N HIS A 147 -6.54 8.16 0.35
CA HIS A 147 -7.90 7.65 0.47
C HIS A 147 -8.00 6.21 -0.04
N HIS A 148 -7.35 5.90 -1.16
CA HIS A 148 -7.31 4.55 -1.72
C HIS A 148 -6.58 3.55 -0.79
N ALA A 149 -5.44 3.95 -0.22
CA ALA A 149 -4.73 3.17 0.79
C ALA A 149 -5.58 2.89 2.04
N ARG A 150 -6.43 3.84 2.45
CA ARG A 150 -7.41 3.63 3.52
C ARG A 150 -8.47 2.61 3.12
N LYS A 151 -9.02 2.69 1.89
CA LYS A 151 -9.98 1.72 1.37
C LYS A 151 -9.41 0.31 1.33
N ILE A 152 -8.18 0.12 0.86
CA ILE A 152 -7.52 -1.20 0.83
C ILE A 152 -7.45 -1.82 2.24
N ARG A 153 -7.11 -1.03 3.27
CA ARG A 153 -7.07 -1.53 4.66
C ARG A 153 -8.45 -1.87 5.20
N GLN A 154 -9.45 -1.04 4.93
CA GLN A 154 -10.84 -1.32 5.31
C GLN A 154 -11.36 -2.59 4.63
N LEU A 155 -11.01 -2.76 3.35
CA LEU A 155 -11.34 -3.93 2.57
C LEU A 155 -10.70 -5.19 3.15
N ALA A 156 -9.41 -5.14 3.53
CA ALA A 156 -8.73 -6.27 4.16
C ALA A 156 -9.39 -6.67 5.49
N ALA A 157 -9.73 -5.69 6.34
CA ALA A 157 -10.45 -5.96 7.58
C ALA A 157 -11.83 -6.57 7.33
N PHE A 158 -12.55 -6.07 6.32
CA PHE A 158 -13.87 -6.59 5.95
C PHE A 158 -13.79 -8.03 5.44
N VAL A 159 -12.82 -8.34 4.58
CA VAL A 159 -12.63 -9.68 4.02
C VAL A 159 -12.25 -10.70 5.09
N ILE A 160 -11.40 -10.33 6.06
CA ILE A 160 -11.10 -11.21 7.20
C ILE A 160 -12.37 -11.53 7.99
N LEU A 161 -13.23 -10.53 8.22
CA LEU A 161 -14.43 -10.70 9.05
C LEU A 161 -15.56 -11.44 8.32
N HIS A 162 -15.76 -11.18 7.03
CA HIS A 162 -16.95 -11.61 6.29
C HIS A 162 -16.67 -12.61 5.18
N GLN A 163 -15.40 -12.87 4.85
CA GLN A 163 -14.98 -13.80 3.78
C GLN A 163 -15.65 -13.50 2.43
N ARG A 164 -15.95 -12.22 2.17
CA ARG A 164 -16.51 -11.72 0.92
C ARG A 164 -16.11 -10.25 0.73
N LEU A 165 -16.29 -9.74 -0.49
CA LEU A 165 -16.10 -8.30 -0.75
C LEU A 165 -17.35 -7.51 -0.33
N PRO A 166 -17.21 -6.23 0.07
CA PRO A 166 -18.34 -5.35 0.30
C PRO A 166 -19.16 -5.22 -0.97
N GLU A 167 -20.46 -5.43 -0.86
CA GLU A 167 -21.39 -5.13 -1.93
C GLU A 167 -21.54 -3.59 -2.02
N GLU A 168 -21.56 -3.05 -3.24
CA GLU A 168 -21.90 -1.64 -3.44
C GLU A 168 -23.38 -1.47 -3.08
N ASN A 169 -23.63 -1.19 -1.80
CA ASN A 169 -24.89 -0.65 -1.37
C ASN A 169 -24.98 0.75 -1.96
N HIS A 170 -25.51 0.85 -3.18
CA HIS A 170 -26.22 2.06 -3.58
C HIS A 170 -27.38 2.17 -2.59
N GLY A 171 -27.11 2.74 -1.42
CA GLY A 171 -28.14 3.20 -0.52
C GLY A 171 -29.12 3.91 -1.43
N LYS A 172 -30.39 3.47 -1.45
CA LYS A 172 -31.41 4.11 -2.25
C LYS A 172 -31.24 5.59 -1.94
N LEU A 173 -30.79 6.37 -2.91
CA LEU A 173 -30.97 7.81 -2.90
C LEU A 173 -32.47 7.95 -3.04
N THR A 174 -33.21 7.63 -1.98
CA THR A 174 -34.53 8.15 -1.76
C THR A 174 -34.27 9.63 -1.68
N VAL A 175 -34.36 10.29 -2.83
CA VAL A 175 -34.70 11.70 -2.89
C VAL A 175 -35.92 11.79 -2.01
N HIS A 176 -35.72 12.20 -0.76
CA HIS A 176 -36.83 12.47 0.13
C HIS A 176 -37.51 13.64 -0.53
N SER A 177 -38.59 13.37 -1.28
CA SER A 177 -39.43 14.39 -1.86
C SER A 177 -39.78 15.33 -0.72
N CYS A 178 -39.18 16.52 -0.74
CA CYS A 178 -39.43 17.46 0.33
C CYS A 178 -40.89 17.92 0.17
N MET A 179 -41.53 18.39 1.24
CA MET A 179 -42.92 18.87 1.11
C MET A 179 -43.07 19.97 0.04
N LEU A 180 -41.97 20.66 -0.29
CA LEU A 180 -41.92 21.68 -1.35
C LEU A 180 -41.91 21.08 -2.76
N ASP A 181 -41.59 19.79 -2.93
CA ASP A 181 -41.71 19.09 -4.22
C ASP A 181 -43.15 18.62 -4.49
N ASN A 182 -44.02 18.65 -3.46
CA ASN A 182 -45.42 18.31 -3.60
C ASN A 182 -46.22 19.54 -4.06
N MET A 183 -46.47 19.61 -5.38
CA MET A 183 -47.24 20.70 -6.00
C MET A 183 -48.64 20.88 -5.39
N GLY A 184 -49.26 19.82 -4.86
CA GLY A 184 -50.55 19.92 -4.17
C GLY A 184 -50.44 20.68 -2.85
N PHE A 185 -49.36 20.45 -2.10
CA PHE A 185 -49.07 21.16 -0.85
C PHE A 185 -48.70 22.63 -1.11
N LEU A 186 -47.86 22.90 -2.10
CA LEU A 186 -47.55 24.28 -2.52
C LEU A 186 -48.80 25.03 -2.97
N LYS A 187 -49.68 24.37 -3.73
CA LYS A 187 -50.96 24.95 -4.15
C LYS A 187 -51.84 25.28 -2.94
N ALA A 188 -51.98 24.35 -1.98
CA ALA A 188 -52.75 24.58 -0.76
C ALA A 188 -52.20 25.74 0.09
N ILE A 189 -50.87 25.86 0.23
CA ILE A 189 -50.24 27.00 0.90
C ILE A 189 -50.50 28.29 0.14
N THR A 190 -50.38 28.27 -1.19
CA THR A 190 -50.58 29.47 -2.02
C THR A 190 -52.04 29.93 -1.97
N ASP A 191 -52.99 28.99 -2.03
CA ASP A 191 -54.42 29.26 -1.89
C ASP A 191 -54.76 29.77 -0.48
N TRP A 192 -54.10 29.26 0.56
CA TRP A 192 -54.21 29.76 1.93
C TRP A 192 -53.66 31.19 2.08
N ILE A 193 -52.45 31.47 1.57
CA ILE A 193 -51.87 32.82 1.57
C ILE A 193 -52.77 33.78 0.79
N ALA A 194 -53.33 33.36 -0.34
CA ALA A 194 -54.22 34.17 -1.16
C ALA A 194 -55.56 34.47 -0.47
N THR A 195 -56.04 33.58 0.41
CA THR A 195 -57.25 33.78 1.21
C THR A 195 -57.02 34.60 2.47
N VAL A 196 -55.79 34.63 2.99
CA VAL A 196 -55.39 35.55 4.07
C VAL A 196 -55.22 36.96 3.49
N ARG A 197 -56.31 37.74 3.52
CA ARG A 197 -56.25 39.20 3.26
C ARG A 197 -55.23 39.83 4.22
N VAL A 198 -54.25 40.54 3.66
CA VAL A 198 -53.27 41.35 4.40
C VAL A 198 -54.04 42.25 5.37
N GLY A 199 -53.97 41.93 6.67
CA GLY A 199 -54.60 42.72 7.74
C GLY A 199 -55.63 42.04 8.64
N LYS A 200 -55.90 40.73 8.54
CA LYS A 200 -56.71 40.04 9.57
C LYS A 200 -56.21 38.62 9.87
N VAL A 201 -55.27 38.52 10.80
CA VAL A 201 -54.93 37.24 11.45
C VAL A 201 -55.88 37.09 12.63
N MET A 202 -56.97 36.33 12.45
CA MET A 202 -57.74 35.81 13.58
C MET A 202 -57.14 34.47 13.95
N PHE A 203 -56.26 34.47 14.95
CA PHE A 203 -55.99 33.26 15.72
C PHE A 203 -57.24 32.96 16.55
N SER A 204 -58.12 32.10 16.05
CA SER A 204 -59.06 31.41 16.93
C SER A 204 -58.41 30.10 17.34
N LEU A 205 -57.83 30.11 18.54
CA LEU A 205 -57.51 28.90 19.30
C LEU A 205 -58.83 28.19 19.64
N LEU A 206 -59.01 26.99 19.10
CA LEU A 206 -59.72 25.86 19.71
C LEU A 206 -59.32 24.58 18.97
#